data_AF-A0A925EB43-F1
#
_entry.id   AF-A0A925EB43-F1
#
_cell.length_a   1.000
_cell.length_b   1.000
_cell.length_c   1.000
_cell.angle_alpha   90.00
_cell.angle_beta   90.00
_cell.angle_gamma   90.00
#
_symmetry.space_group_name_H-M   'P 1'
#
loop_
_entity.id
_entity.type
_entity.pdbx_description
1 polymer ?
#
loop_
_entity_poly.entity_id
_entity_poly.type
_entity_poly.pdbx_seq_one_letter_code
_entity_poly.pdbx_strand_id
1 'polypeptide(L)'
;MSQVNSPFKFLDSYQQPDADVFFGREKETTDLYNALSGVKHLMVYGPSGSGKTSLVECGLRNEFSDADWFAITIRKGPDINAGVFAAINKALDEKIELNPDTRMPVDSQIEFGQAVEKLFKERYQPVYLLFDQFEELLISGDAEEKKEFFTQLNKLIRDKVPCRIMLIMREEFIGHLSEFEPLCPSIFQNRFRVEKMGRKNVEEVIYHILEAPRYRAHFNVENSHQLAESILSKLPDRKKEIELAHVQVFLGELWDRAQPTKKNNQLPVLSAELIHDNDDLEGVLESFLKKQIKELESDYGEKVPLELLAAMISERFTKLQVSEAALQHDLEHKKVVSKKPIADLLKELEQRRIIRTIKAGDETQYEISHDVLALVVGQNLTDEMKMREKAGDIYRVYLERLGLFTLADIDYLRPFQQSLSLPPVLQVKMDVSIEFIKKKREEALAKTRKRLRIVYSLLGLALIAIIAAVILFFNADKQKEIAQKALKRNIEFQEKAVGKKYKGGIIFYSDSASEHGLIAAENDLGSTKDSVYNWIEAMNKCDNLILNGYDDWFLPKLDTLKLMYNTIGPGAIAPNTNIGGFSSDQYWSSSESEYYFDKAWSQYFDDGYQNGNPKDDSTFRVRAVRAF
;
A
#
# COMPACT_ATOMS: atom_id res chain seq x y z
N MET A 1 26.64 0.29 44.96
CA MET A 1 27.85 -0.44 45.41
C MET A 1 28.87 -0.32 44.29
N SER A 2 30.09 0.08 44.62
CA SER A 2 31.18 0.39 43.67
C SER A 2 31.49 -0.79 42.75
N GLN A 3 31.17 -0.67 41.46
CA GLN A 3 31.55 -1.66 40.45
C GLN A 3 33.06 -1.63 40.25
N VAL A 4 33.71 -2.76 40.49
CA VAL A 4 35.12 -2.96 40.14
C VAL A 4 35.20 -2.93 38.62
N ASN A 5 35.95 -1.98 38.06
CA ASN A 5 36.21 -1.91 36.61
C ASN A 5 36.71 -3.27 36.12
N SER A 6 36.13 -3.75 35.01
CA SER A 6 36.59 -4.99 34.37
C SER A 6 38.09 -4.89 34.06
N PRO A 7 38.88 -5.95 34.30
CA PRO A 7 40.31 -5.93 33.99
C PRO A 7 40.57 -5.99 32.47
N PHE A 8 39.59 -6.43 31.68
CA PHE A 8 39.72 -6.60 30.23
C PHE A 8 39.61 -5.28 29.47
N LYS A 9 40.27 -5.20 28.29
CA LYS A 9 40.36 -3.98 27.48
C LYS A 9 39.08 -3.68 26.68
N PHE A 10 38.15 -4.63 26.61
CA PHE A 10 36.94 -4.52 25.79
C PHE A 10 37.28 -4.18 24.33
N LEU A 11 36.94 -2.98 23.85
CA LEU A 11 37.08 -2.56 22.45
C LEU A 11 38.25 -1.60 22.24
N ASP A 12 39.02 -1.29 23.29
CA ASP A 12 40.21 -0.44 23.19
C ASP A 12 41.35 -1.15 22.46
N SER A 13 42.12 -0.39 21.70
CA SER A 13 43.39 -0.88 21.19
C SER A 13 44.41 -1.02 22.32
N TYR A 14 45.06 -2.18 22.41
CA TYR A 14 46.27 -2.36 23.23
C TYR A 14 47.31 -1.28 22.92
N GLN A 15 47.93 -0.73 23.97
CA GLN A 15 48.97 0.31 23.92
C GLN A 15 50.31 -0.25 24.41
N GLN A 16 51.39 0.54 24.32
CA GLN A 16 52.72 0.16 24.80
C GLN A 16 52.73 -0.51 26.20
N PRO A 17 52.02 0.00 27.24
CA PRO A 17 52.04 -0.60 28.58
C PRO A 17 51.25 -1.91 28.71
N ASP A 18 50.61 -2.39 27.64
CA ASP A 18 49.80 -3.61 27.65
C ASP A 18 50.53 -4.81 27.01
N ALA A 19 51.84 -4.71 26.79
CA ALA A 19 52.66 -5.75 26.17
C ALA A 19 52.56 -7.11 26.87
N ASP A 20 52.39 -7.10 28.20
CA ASP A 20 52.28 -8.30 29.03
C ASP A 20 50.95 -9.07 28.87
N VAL A 21 49.98 -8.46 28.19
CA VAL A 21 48.64 -9.00 27.94
C VAL A 21 48.25 -8.97 26.45
N PHE A 22 49.22 -8.71 25.57
CA PHE A 22 49.06 -8.69 24.11
C PHE A 22 49.65 -9.98 23.51
N PHE A 23 48.79 -10.89 23.05
CA PHE A 23 49.19 -12.24 22.64
C PHE A 23 48.80 -12.57 21.20
N GLY A 24 49.49 -13.55 20.60
CA GLY A 24 49.13 -14.20 19.34
C GLY A 24 49.46 -13.40 18.09
N ARG A 25 50.21 -12.31 18.23
CA ARG A 25 50.66 -11.43 17.14
C ARG A 25 52.19 -11.25 17.14
N GLU A 26 52.92 -12.16 17.76
CA GLU A 26 54.37 -12.09 17.92
C GLU A 26 55.03 -12.13 16.53
N LYS A 27 54.62 -13.08 15.69
CA LYS A 27 55.14 -13.21 14.32
C LYS A 27 54.82 -11.97 13.48
N GLU A 28 53.57 -11.51 13.49
CA GLU A 28 53.16 -10.32 12.74
C GLU A 28 53.88 -9.06 13.22
N THR A 29 54.17 -8.97 14.52
CA THR A 29 54.95 -7.86 15.10
C THR A 29 56.37 -7.86 14.56
N THR A 30 57.05 -9.01 14.58
CA THR A 30 58.39 -9.15 14.00
C THR A 30 58.40 -8.90 12.50
N ASP A 31 57.43 -9.44 11.76
CA ASP A 31 57.32 -9.25 10.31
C ASP A 31 57.05 -7.77 9.97
N LEU A 32 56.20 -7.08 10.74
CA LEU A 32 55.93 -5.65 10.59
C LEU A 32 57.16 -4.80 10.91
N TYR A 33 57.88 -5.12 11.99
CA TYR A 33 59.14 -4.47 12.36
C TYR A 33 60.17 -4.58 11.23
N ASN A 34 60.34 -5.78 10.66
CA ASN A 34 61.25 -6.02 9.54
C ASN A 34 60.80 -5.28 8.27
N ALA A 35 59.49 -5.27 7.97
CA ALA A 35 58.94 -4.57 6.81
C ALA A 35 59.13 -3.05 6.92
N LEU A 36 59.05 -2.49 8.13
CA LEU A 36 59.31 -1.08 8.39
C LEU A 36 60.81 -0.74 8.40
N SER A 37 61.65 -1.68 8.85
CA SER A 37 63.10 -1.59 8.96
C SER A 37 63.78 -1.66 7.59
N GLY A 38 63.68 -0.57 6.83
CA GLY A 38 64.35 -0.47 5.52
C GLY A 38 63.61 0.40 4.51
N VAL A 39 62.38 0.82 4.84
CA VAL A 39 61.54 1.62 3.97
C VAL A 39 61.23 2.98 4.57
N LYS A 40 61.04 3.96 3.69
CA LYS A 40 60.66 5.32 4.06
C LYS A 40 59.18 5.42 4.42
N HIS A 41 58.34 4.68 3.70
CA HIS A 41 56.91 4.58 3.94
C HIS A 41 56.43 3.14 3.85
N LEU A 42 55.41 2.79 4.65
CA LEU A 42 54.76 1.49 4.68
C LEU A 42 53.25 1.66 4.80
N MET A 43 52.48 0.96 3.97
CA MET A 43 51.03 0.90 4.09
C MET A 43 50.62 -0.36 4.87
N VAL A 44 49.98 -0.17 6.02
CA VAL A 44 49.43 -1.25 6.85
C VAL A 44 47.92 -1.30 6.62
N TYR A 45 47.42 -2.38 6.04
CA TYR A 45 46.02 -2.50 5.65
C TYR A 45 45.41 -3.84 6.05
N GLY A 46 44.09 -3.91 6.16
CA GLY A 46 43.39 -5.14 6.54
C GLY A 46 41.96 -4.87 6.97
N PRO A 47 41.14 -5.91 7.15
CA PRO A 47 39.73 -5.75 7.49
C PRO A 47 39.53 -5.04 8.83
N SER A 48 38.33 -4.50 9.06
CA SER A 48 37.96 -3.97 10.38
C SER A 48 38.07 -5.05 11.45
N GLY A 49 38.45 -4.67 12.67
CA GLY A 49 38.60 -5.61 13.79
C GLY A 49 39.82 -6.54 13.73
N SER A 50 40.71 -6.43 12.73
CA SER A 50 41.93 -7.25 12.66
C SER A 50 43.02 -6.86 13.68
N GLY A 51 42.86 -5.74 14.38
CA GLY A 51 43.81 -5.28 15.40
C GLY A 51 44.98 -4.43 14.88
N LYS A 52 44.85 -3.79 13.70
CA LYS A 52 45.90 -2.94 13.09
C LYS A 52 46.50 -1.94 14.08
N THR A 53 45.67 -1.12 14.74
CA THR A 53 46.13 -0.10 15.69
C THR A 53 46.83 -0.73 16.90
N SER A 54 46.33 -1.87 17.43
CA SER A 54 47.01 -2.60 18.51
C SER A 54 48.34 -3.19 18.09
N LEU A 55 48.43 -3.73 16.88
CA LEU A 55 49.68 -4.25 16.33
C LEU A 55 50.74 -3.14 16.23
N VAL A 56 50.34 -1.92 15.86
CA VAL A 56 51.26 -0.77 15.76
C VAL A 56 51.61 -0.18 17.13
N GLU A 57 50.60 0.17 17.94
CA GLU A 57 50.79 0.91 19.20
C GLU A 57 51.23 0.03 20.37
N CYS A 58 50.99 -1.29 20.32
CA CYS A 58 51.46 -2.23 21.33
C CYS A 58 52.59 -3.09 20.77
N GLY A 59 52.34 -3.91 19.76
CA GLY A 59 53.32 -4.85 19.23
C GLY A 59 54.58 -4.14 18.73
N LEU A 60 54.45 -3.42 17.61
CA LEU A 60 55.56 -2.75 16.94
C LEU A 60 56.25 -1.73 17.84
N ARG A 61 55.49 -0.90 18.55
CA ARG A 61 56.06 0.13 19.45
C ARG A 61 56.98 -0.46 20.52
N ASN A 62 56.68 -1.65 21.04
CA ASN A 62 57.53 -2.32 22.04
C ASN A 62 58.78 -3.00 21.44
N GLU A 63 58.88 -3.14 20.11
CA GLU A 63 60.12 -3.59 19.44
C GLU A 63 61.17 -2.47 19.35
N PHE A 64 60.79 -1.22 19.62
CA PHE A 64 61.70 -0.07 19.64
C PHE A 64 61.99 0.38 21.07
N SER A 65 63.19 0.91 21.28
CA SER A 65 63.48 1.66 22.50
C SER A 65 62.78 3.01 22.49
N ASP A 66 62.50 3.58 23.67
CA ASP A 66 61.95 4.94 23.78
C ASP A 66 62.85 6.01 23.13
N ALA A 67 64.15 5.70 22.93
CA ALA A 67 65.09 6.58 22.24
C ALA A 67 64.93 6.56 20.70
N ASP A 68 64.47 5.43 20.14
CA ASP A 68 64.45 5.17 18.70
C ASP A 68 63.08 5.38 18.04
N TRP A 69 62.04 5.59 18.84
CA TRP A 69 60.66 5.70 18.38
C TRP A 69 59.97 6.96 18.90
N PHE A 70 59.88 7.97 18.04
CA PHE A 70 59.03 9.13 18.28
C PHE A 70 57.86 9.15 17.30
N ALA A 71 56.78 8.44 17.65
CA ALA A 71 55.57 8.39 16.82
C ALA A 71 54.59 9.51 17.13
N ILE A 72 54.07 10.12 16.06
CA ILE A 72 52.93 11.02 16.11
C ILE A 72 51.79 10.43 15.28
N THR A 73 50.65 10.23 15.94
CA THR A 73 49.44 9.68 15.32
C THR A 73 48.62 10.82 14.73
N ILE A 74 48.38 10.74 13.43
CA ILE A 74 47.68 11.73 12.63
C ILE A 74 46.40 11.07 12.10
N ARG A 75 45.30 11.80 12.20
CA ARG A 75 44.01 11.47 11.58
C ARG A 75 43.54 12.65 10.76
N LYS A 76 42.59 12.44 9.84
CA LYS A 76 42.11 13.50 8.94
C LYS A 76 41.55 14.69 9.71
N GLY A 77 40.64 14.46 10.66
CA GLY A 77 39.90 15.57 11.27
C GLY A 77 39.09 16.36 10.22
N PRO A 78 39.05 17.70 10.27
CA PRO A 78 38.41 18.49 9.20
C PRO A 78 39.22 18.45 7.89
N ASP A 79 40.54 18.52 8.02
CA ASP A 79 41.52 18.63 6.95
C ASP A 79 42.82 17.94 7.40
N ILE A 80 43.28 16.96 6.61
CA ILE A 80 44.44 16.15 6.97
C ILE A 80 45.74 16.95 6.93
N ASN A 81 45.86 17.94 6.04
CA ASN A 81 47.07 18.74 5.89
C ASN A 81 47.29 19.58 7.14
N ALA A 82 46.24 20.26 7.61
CA ALA A 82 46.22 20.95 8.89
C ALA A 82 46.46 19.97 10.06
N GLY A 83 45.89 18.76 9.99
CA GLY A 83 46.08 17.69 10.97
C GLY A 83 47.54 17.29 11.19
N VAL A 84 48.35 17.21 10.11
CA VAL A 84 49.79 16.96 10.21
C VAL A 84 50.49 18.04 11.03
N PHE A 85 50.26 19.31 10.72
CA PHE A 85 50.88 20.42 11.44
C PHE A 85 50.41 20.51 12.89
N ALA A 86 49.12 20.28 13.14
CA ALA A 86 48.56 20.26 14.49
C ALA A 86 49.20 19.16 15.36
N ALA A 87 49.39 17.96 14.81
CA ALA A 87 50.04 16.86 15.50
C ALA A 87 51.51 17.17 15.81
N ILE A 88 52.25 17.75 14.86
CA ILE A 88 53.65 18.18 15.06
C ILE A 88 53.74 19.29 16.11
N ASN A 89 52.89 20.32 16.02
CA ASN A 89 52.86 21.41 17.00
C ASN A 89 52.54 20.91 18.41
N LYS A 90 51.56 20.01 18.56
CA LYS A 90 51.26 19.38 19.83
C LYS A 90 52.46 18.61 20.39
N ALA A 91 53.16 17.86 19.54
CA ALA A 91 54.36 17.12 19.92
C ALA A 91 55.54 18.02 20.32
N LEU A 92 55.61 19.25 19.79
CA LEU A 92 56.55 20.29 20.22
C LEU A 92 56.15 20.88 21.58
N ASP A 93 54.85 21.16 21.79
CA ASP A 93 54.30 21.79 23.00
C ASP A 93 54.41 20.91 24.27
N GLU A 94 54.21 19.58 24.17
CA GLU A 94 54.14 18.68 25.33
C GLU A 94 55.41 18.59 26.22
N LYS A 95 56.52 19.25 25.85
CA LYS A 95 57.77 19.18 26.65
C LYS A 95 58.64 20.44 26.66
N ILE A 96 58.17 21.58 26.12
CA ILE A 96 58.96 22.82 26.11
C ILE A 96 58.00 23.99 26.44
N GLU A 97 58.35 24.83 27.42
CA GLU A 97 57.84 26.23 27.47
C GLU A 97 58.39 26.96 26.23
N LEU A 98 57.80 26.71 25.05
CA LEU A 98 58.20 27.37 23.81
C LEU A 98 57.75 28.83 23.87
N ASN A 99 58.68 29.73 23.58
CA ASN A 99 58.41 31.13 23.30
C ASN A 99 57.31 31.21 22.19
N PRO A 100 56.22 31.98 22.34
CA PRO A 100 55.10 32.04 21.38
C PRO A 100 55.52 32.21 19.91
N ASP A 101 56.68 32.82 19.67
CA ASP A 101 57.29 33.06 18.35
C ASP A 101 57.81 31.78 17.64
N THR A 102 57.88 30.64 18.33
CA THR A 102 58.38 29.36 17.77
C THR A 102 57.28 28.37 17.40
N ARG A 103 56.01 28.66 17.72
CA ARG A 103 54.86 27.90 17.19
C ARG A 103 54.90 28.01 15.67
N MET A 104 54.82 26.87 14.97
CA MET A 104 54.64 26.95 13.54
C MET A 104 53.24 27.54 13.30
N PRO A 105 53.11 28.69 12.63
CA PRO A 105 51.80 29.10 12.20
C PRO A 105 51.22 27.98 11.32
N VAL A 106 49.91 27.79 11.33
CA VAL A 106 49.18 26.90 10.38
C VAL A 106 49.22 27.56 8.99
N ASP A 107 50.40 27.99 8.58
CA ASP A 107 50.65 28.81 7.41
C ASP A 107 50.95 27.87 6.25
N SER A 108 50.14 28.03 5.21
CA SER A 108 50.12 27.28 3.94
C SER A 108 51.46 27.22 3.16
N GLN A 109 52.53 27.83 3.68
CA GLN A 109 53.82 27.94 2.99
C GLN A 109 54.90 26.96 3.49
N ILE A 110 54.70 26.31 4.64
CA ILE A 110 55.68 25.35 5.16
C ILE A 110 55.30 23.95 4.69
N GLU A 111 56.26 23.22 4.12
CA GLU A 111 56.05 21.85 3.64
C GLU A 111 56.20 20.82 4.77
N PHE A 112 55.61 19.62 4.60
CA PHE A 112 55.71 18.55 5.60
C PHE A 112 57.16 18.22 5.97
N GLY A 113 58.07 18.20 4.99
CA GLY A 113 59.48 17.93 5.22
C GLY A 113 60.12 18.89 6.20
N GLN A 114 59.86 20.19 6.04
CA GLN A 114 60.41 21.24 6.90
C GLN A 114 59.85 21.16 8.33
N ALA A 115 58.56 20.86 8.47
CA ALA A 115 57.93 20.68 9.78
C ALA A 115 58.54 19.49 10.55
N VAL A 116 58.73 18.37 9.87
CA VAL A 116 59.31 17.16 10.46
C VAL A 116 60.80 17.33 10.78
N GLU A 117 61.56 18.03 9.93
CA GLU A 117 62.96 18.37 10.23
C GLU A 117 63.09 19.22 11.49
N LYS A 118 62.19 20.18 11.70
CA LYS A 118 62.17 21.00 12.92
C LYS A 118 61.93 20.13 14.15
N LEU A 119 60.92 19.25 14.10
CA LEU A 119 60.63 18.32 15.18
C LEU A 119 61.83 17.39 15.48
N PHE A 120 62.48 16.88 14.44
CA PHE A 120 63.68 16.06 14.58
C PHE A 120 64.84 16.83 15.23
N LYS A 121 65.09 18.10 14.84
CA LYS A 121 66.18 18.92 15.41
C LYS A 121 65.99 19.19 16.90
N GLU A 122 64.76 19.22 17.39
CA GLU A 122 64.46 19.43 18.81
C GLU A 122 64.55 18.13 19.63
N ARG A 123 64.10 17.00 19.07
CA ARG A 123 64.04 15.72 19.77
C ARG A 123 65.31 14.87 19.62
N TYR A 124 66.03 15.03 18.52
CA TYR A 124 67.12 14.13 18.08
C TYR A 124 66.71 12.65 17.98
N GLN A 125 65.41 12.39 17.74
CA GLN A 125 64.84 11.05 17.63
C GLN A 125 64.19 10.87 16.24
N PRO A 126 64.32 9.69 15.60
CA PRO A 126 63.60 9.39 14.36
C PRO A 126 62.09 9.55 14.53
N VAL A 127 61.47 10.36 13.66
CA VAL A 127 60.04 10.66 13.72
C VAL A 127 59.24 9.63 12.92
N TYR A 128 58.19 9.05 13.51
CA TYR A 128 57.25 8.16 12.83
C TYR A 128 55.91 8.88 12.65
N LEU A 129 55.49 9.10 11.42
CA LEU A 129 54.19 9.67 11.09
C LEU A 129 53.20 8.52 10.91
N LEU A 130 52.31 8.30 11.88
CA LEU A 130 51.31 7.25 11.82
C LEU A 130 49.98 7.85 11.38
N PHE A 131 49.63 7.70 10.11
CA PHE A 131 48.33 8.10 9.59
C PHE A 131 47.32 6.98 9.86
N ASP A 132 46.63 7.05 11.00
CA ASP A 132 45.62 6.08 11.41
C ASP A 132 44.26 6.42 10.77
N GLN A 133 43.47 5.40 10.43
CA GLN A 133 42.20 5.53 9.70
C GLN A 133 42.34 6.38 8.42
N PHE A 134 43.41 6.15 7.66
CA PHE A 134 43.74 6.95 6.48
C PHE A 134 42.64 6.92 5.39
N GLU A 135 41.75 5.92 5.41
CA GLU A 135 40.56 5.90 4.54
C GLU A 135 39.65 7.13 4.68
N GLU A 136 39.65 7.82 5.83
CA GLU A 136 38.80 9.01 6.04
C GLU A 136 39.09 10.11 5.01
N LEU A 137 40.37 10.33 4.67
CA LEU A 137 40.76 11.26 3.62
C LEU A 137 40.12 10.88 2.29
N LEU A 138 40.11 9.59 1.95
CA LEU A 138 39.60 9.10 0.67
C LEU A 138 38.07 9.26 0.58
N ILE A 139 37.37 9.06 1.70
CA ILE A 139 35.91 9.09 1.78
C ILE A 139 35.38 10.52 1.77
N SER A 140 35.88 11.37 2.66
CA SER A 140 35.28 12.69 2.95
C SER A 140 36.17 13.87 2.59
N GLY A 141 37.40 13.64 2.10
CA GLY A 141 38.29 14.72 1.69
C GLY A 141 37.90 15.34 0.36
N ASP A 142 38.07 16.64 0.23
CA ASP A 142 37.84 17.35 -1.03
C ASP A 142 39.01 17.15 -2.02
N ALA A 143 38.80 17.55 -3.27
CA ALA A 143 39.78 17.30 -4.34
C ALA A 143 41.10 18.06 -4.14
N GLU A 144 41.07 19.25 -3.57
CA GLU A 144 42.29 20.06 -3.35
C GLU A 144 43.04 19.54 -2.12
N GLU A 145 42.35 19.24 -1.01
CA GLU A 145 42.92 18.62 0.20
C GLU A 145 43.69 17.35 -0.16
N LYS A 146 43.04 16.43 -0.90
CA LYS A 146 43.64 15.17 -1.35
C LYS A 146 44.87 15.41 -2.21
N LYS A 147 44.76 16.29 -3.22
CA LYS A 147 45.85 16.58 -4.15
C LYS A 147 47.06 17.19 -3.45
N GLU A 148 46.84 18.14 -2.55
CA GLU A 148 47.89 18.76 -1.74
C GLU A 148 48.57 17.72 -0.87
N PHE A 149 47.80 16.90 -0.14
CA PHE A 149 48.32 15.88 0.75
C PHE A 149 49.22 14.88 0.01
N PHE A 150 48.75 14.29 -1.10
CA PHE A 150 49.55 13.31 -1.85
C PHE A 150 50.79 13.92 -2.49
N THR A 151 50.73 15.19 -2.88
CA THR A 151 51.90 15.92 -3.41
C THR A 151 52.96 16.12 -2.31
N GLN A 152 52.55 16.60 -1.13
CA GLN A 152 53.42 16.78 0.04
C GLN A 152 53.98 15.43 0.54
N LEU A 153 53.15 14.39 0.56
CA LEU A 153 53.54 13.04 0.95
C LEU A 153 54.63 12.48 0.02
N ASN A 154 54.45 12.56 -1.30
CA ASN A 154 55.45 12.10 -2.26
C ASN A 154 56.77 12.88 -2.11
N LYS A 155 56.70 14.18 -1.83
CA LYS A 155 57.88 15.00 -1.55
C LYS A 155 58.59 14.52 -0.28
N LEU A 156 57.86 14.33 0.81
CA LEU A 156 58.39 13.82 2.08
C LEU A 156 59.03 12.42 1.96
N ILE A 157 58.48 11.56 1.10
CA ILE A 157 59.05 10.23 0.80
C ILE A 157 60.38 10.35 0.04
N ARG A 158 60.49 11.32 -0.88
CA ARG A 158 61.71 11.52 -1.68
C ARG A 158 62.82 12.24 -0.93
N ASP A 159 62.45 13.13 -0.01
CA ASP A 159 63.39 13.95 0.73
C ASP A 159 64.12 13.15 1.82
N LYS A 160 65.37 13.53 2.11
CA LYS A 160 66.24 12.88 3.11
C LYS A 160 65.93 13.31 4.56
N VAL A 161 64.66 13.58 4.85
CA VAL A 161 64.19 13.91 6.20
C VAL A 161 64.29 12.65 7.08
N PRO A 162 64.76 12.73 8.32
CA PRO A 162 64.88 11.58 9.23
C PRO A 162 63.52 11.18 9.84
N CYS A 163 62.61 10.73 8.98
CA CYS A 163 61.30 10.23 9.38
C CYS A 163 60.89 8.97 8.62
N ARG A 164 59.95 8.24 9.19
CA ARG A 164 59.25 7.11 8.56
C ARG A 164 57.76 7.37 8.57
N ILE A 165 57.06 6.86 7.55
CA ILE A 165 55.64 7.13 7.33
C ILE A 165 54.88 5.81 7.34
N MET A 166 53.80 5.75 8.09
CA MET A 166 52.90 4.59 8.11
C MET A 166 51.50 5.03 7.76
N LEU A 167 50.92 4.41 6.73
CA LEU A 167 49.54 4.64 6.32
C LEU A 167 48.70 3.45 6.76
N ILE A 168 47.87 3.64 7.78
CA ILE A 168 47.05 2.57 8.35
C ILE A 168 45.62 2.76 7.86
N MET A 169 45.09 1.78 7.13
CA MET A 169 43.74 1.87 6.57
C MET A 169 43.03 0.52 6.49
N ARG A 170 41.74 0.55 6.13
CA ARG A 170 41.02 -0.69 5.80
C ARG A 170 41.26 -1.13 4.36
N GLU A 171 41.20 -2.44 4.13
CA GLU A 171 41.56 -3.03 2.84
C GLU A 171 40.58 -2.70 1.71
N GLU A 172 39.30 -2.49 2.02
CA GLU A 172 38.27 -2.15 1.04
C GLU A 172 38.49 -0.80 0.34
N PHE A 173 39.22 0.13 0.98
CA PHE A 173 39.52 1.45 0.41
C PHE A 173 40.80 1.48 -0.42
N ILE A 174 41.54 0.37 -0.52
CA ILE A 174 42.80 0.33 -1.27
C ILE A 174 42.61 0.66 -2.75
N GLY A 175 41.46 0.32 -3.33
CA GLY A 175 41.15 0.63 -4.73
C GLY A 175 41.05 2.13 -5.01
N HIS A 176 40.58 2.91 -4.04
CA HIS A 176 40.41 4.36 -4.17
C HIS A 176 41.76 5.09 -4.23
N LEU A 177 42.84 4.46 -3.75
CA LEU A 177 44.18 5.02 -3.83
C LEU A 177 44.77 5.06 -5.24
N SER A 178 44.23 4.26 -6.17
CA SER A 178 44.73 4.20 -7.55
C SER A 178 44.65 5.56 -8.27
N GLU A 179 43.68 6.41 -7.91
CA GLU A 179 43.52 7.77 -8.45
C GLU A 179 44.71 8.68 -8.12
N PHE A 180 45.48 8.37 -7.07
CA PHE A 180 46.57 9.21 -6.58
C PHE A 180 47.96 8.67 -6.94
N GLU A 181 48.06 7.56 -7.69
CA GLU A 181 49.31 7.06 -8.25
C GLU A 181 50.09 8.13 -9.05
N PRO A 182 49.46 9.01 -9.86
CA PRO A 182 50.18 10.08 -10.55
C PRO A 182 50.87 11.08 -9.60
N LEU A 183 50.30 11.30 -8.41
CA LEU A 183 50.84 12.23 -7.41
C LEU A 183 51.87 11.56 -6.49
N CYS A 184 51.65 10.31 -6.11
CA CYS A 184 52.54 9.51 -5.27
C CYS A 184 52.76 8.10 -5.86
N PRO A 185 53.67 7.95 -6.85
CA PRO A 185 53.83 6.67 -7.56
C PRO A 185 54.30 5.51 -6.68
N SER A 186 54.97 5.80 -5.56
CA SER A 186 55.49 4.78 -4.65
C SER A 186 54.46 4.27 -3.63
N ILE A 187 53.25 4.82 -3.61
CA ILE A 187 52.25 4.57 -2.55
C ILE A 187 51.96 3.07 -2.34
N PHE A 188 51.98 2.26 -3.40
CA PHE A 188 51.71 0.81 -3.34
C PHE A 188 52.97 -0.09 -3.24
N GLN A 189 54.18 0.49 -3.22
CA GLN A 189 55.42 -0.29 -3.25
C GLN A 189 55.61 -1.15 -2.00
N ASN A 190 55.36 -0.58 -0.81
CA ASN A 190 55.58 -1.24 0.47
C ASN A 190 54.25 -1.40 1.18
N ARG A 191 53.80 -2.65 1.31
CA ARG A 191 52.49 -2.98 1.87
C ARG A 191 52.59 -4.15 2.84
N PHE A 192 51.90 -4.03 3.97
CA PHE A 192 51.77 -5.07 4.98
C PHE A 192 50.29 -5.32 5.25
N ARG A 193 49.81 -6.53 4.97
CA ARG A 193 48.41 -6.90 5.21
C ARG A 193 48.26 -7.56 6.57
N VAL A 194 47.41 -7.01 7.43
CA VAL A 194 47.06 -7.58 8.73
C VAL A 194 45.82 -8.44 8.57
N GLU A 195 46.00 -9.76 8.62
CA GLU A 195 44.89 -10.71 8.50
C GLU A 195 44.14 -10.89 9.82
N LYS A 196 42.87 -11.32 9.75
CA LYS A 196 42.14 -11.75 10.95
C LYS A 196 42.78 -13.02 11.51
N MET A 197 42.67 -13.18 12.82
CA MET A 197 43.26 -14.32 13.50
C MET A 197 42.40 -15.57 13.24
N GLY A 198 43.06 -16.67 12.89
CA GLY A 198 42.41 -17.96 12.72
C GLY A 198 41.95 -18.56 14.05
N ARG A 199 40.95 -19.45 13.99
CA ARG A 199 40.32 -20.05 15.17
C ARG A 199 41.31 -20.62 16.22
N LYS A 200 42.33 -21.37 15.77
CA LYS A 200 43.33 -21.96 16.66
C LYS A 200 44.17 -20.90 17.40
N ASN A 201 44.62 -19.87 16.69
CA ASN A 201 45.40 -18.79 17.30
C ASN A 201 44.53 -18.02 18.30
N VAL A 202 43.23 -17.83 18.03
CA VAL A 202 42.32 -17.18 18.99
C VAL A 202 42.13 -18.02 20.25
N GLU A 203 42.05 -19.34 20.13
CA GLU A 203 42.01 -20.25 21.28
C GLU A 203 43.25 -20.09 22.17
N GLU A 204 44.44 -20.09 21.56
CA GLU A 204 45.72 -19.86 22.25
C GLU A 204 45.76 -18.47 22.90
N VAL A 205 45.26 -17.43 22.23
CA VAL A 205 45.15 -16.08 22.81
C VAL A 205 44.22 -16.06 24.02
N ILE A 206 43.03 -16.69 23.95
CA ILE A 206 42.11 -16.76 25.09
C ILE A 206 42.79 -17.47 26.25
N TYR A 207 43.45 -18.61 26.00
CA TYR A 207 44.19 -19.34 27.01
C TYR A 207 45.27 -18.47 27.68
N HIS A 208 46.08 -17.75 26.90
CA HIS A 208 47.12 -16.87 27.43
C HIS A 208 46.56 -15.68 28.20
N ILE A 209 45.44 -15.10 27.77
CA ILE A 209 44.72 -14.07 28.53
C ILE A 209 44.25 -14.64 29.88
N LEU A 210 43.68 -15.85 29.88
CA LEU A 210 43.20 -16.49 31.10
C LEU A 210 44.33 -16.80 32.09
N GLU A 211 45.56 -17.03 31.63
CA GLU A 211 46.74 -17.32 32.47
C GLU A 211 47.64 -16.11 32.77
N ALA A 212 47.42 -14.96 32.10
CA ALA A 212 48.31 -13.81 32.22
C ALA A 212 48.38 -13.30 33.68
N PRO A 213 49.58 -13.09 34.27
CA PRO A 213 49.72 -12.69 35.67
C PRO A 213 48.94 -11.42 36.03
N ARG A 214 48.93 -10.43 35.14
CA ARG A 214 48.18 -9.18 35.31
C ARG A 214 46.68 -9.42 35.44
N TYR A 215 46.12 -10.38 34.71
CA TYR A 215 44.70 -10.74 34.80
C TYR A 215 44.41 -11.69 35.96
N ARG A 216 45.30 -12.64 36.26
CA ARG A 216 45.19 -13.56 37.41
C ARG A 216 45.19 -12.85 38.77
N ALA A 217 45.69 -11.61 38.85
CA ALA A 217 45.54 -10.76 40.02
C ALA A 217 44.08 -10.40 40.35
N HIS A 218 43.19 -10.48 39.36
CA HIS A 218 41.77 -10.15 39.49
C HIS A 218 40.90 -11.39 39.66
N PHE A 219 41.27 -12.54 39.07
CA PHE A 219 40.40 -13.72 39.02
C PHE A 219 41.14 -15.05 39.05
N ASN A 220 40.40 -16.09 39.44
CA ASN A 220 40.80 -17.48 39.30
C ASN A 220 40.11 -18.12 38.10
N VAL A 221 40.74 -19.13 37.51
CA VAL A 221 40.17 -19.93 36.43
C VAL A 221 40.20 -21.39 36.87
N GLU A 222 39.08 -22.09 36.73
CA GLU A 222 38.99 -23.51 37.12
C GLU A 222 39.77 -24.40 36.14
N ASN A 223 39.53 -24.21 34.84
CA ASN A 223 40.25 -24.89 33.76
C ASN A 223 40.35 -23.97 32.54
N SER A 224 41.54 -23.40 32.31
CA SER A 224 41.78 -22.41 31.26
C SER A 224 41.64 -22.98 29.84
N HIS A 225 42.01 -24.25 29.62
CA HIS A 225 41.83 -24.90 28.32
C HIS A 225 40.34 -25.10 28.00
N GLN A 226 39.61 -25.72 28.94
CA GLN A 226 38.18 -25.98 28.76
C GLN A 226 37.39 -24.67 28.60
N LEU A 227 37.73 -23.64 29.38
CA LEU A 227 37.08 -22.34 29.28
C LEU A 227 37.40 -21.66 27.95
N ALA A 228 38.66 -21.73 27.47
CA ALA A 228 39.03 -21.18 26.17
C ALA A 228 38.26 -21.83 25.01
N GLU A 229 38.18 -23.17 24.99
CA GLU A 229 37.37 -23.91 24.01
C GLU A 229 35.88 -23.54 24.08
N SER A 230 35.35 -23.41 25.30
CA SER A 230 33.94 -23.06 25.53
C SER A 230 33.62 -21.66 25.03
N ILE A 231 34.47 -20.66 25.31
CA ILE A 231 34.33 -19.30 24.78
C ILE A 231 34.39 -19.32 23.24
N LEU A 232 35.39 -19.98 22.69
CA LEU A 232 35.60 -20.07 21.24
C LEU A 232 34.42 -20.73 20.52
N SER A 233 33.72 -21.65 21.17
CA SER A 233 32.52 -22.31 20.61
C SER A 233 31.33 -21.36 20.44
N LYS A 234 31.26 -20.27 21.23
CA LYS A 234 30.17 -19.28 21.19
C LYS A 234 30.45 -18.07 20.31
N LEU A 235 31.70 -17.88 19.91
CA LEU A 235 32.09 -16.76 19.04
C LEU A 235 31.66 -17.02 17.59
N PRO A 236 31.14 -15.99 16.88
CA PRO A 236 30.69 -16.14 15.51
C PRO A 236 31.85 -16.50 14.58
N ASP A 237 31.79 -17.68 13.98
CA ASP A 237 32.80 -18.19 13.05
C ASP A 237 32.38 -17.91 11.59
N ARG A 238 32.31 -16.62 11.23
CA ARG A 238 32.04 -16.22 9.85
C ARG A 238 33.32 -16.39 9.03
N LYS A 239 33.36 -17.43 8.19
CA LYS A 239 34.47 -17.73 7.27
C LYS A 239 35.83 -18.06 7.93
N LYS A 240 35.87 -18.68 9.13
CA LYS A 240 37.12 -19.04 9.85
C LYS A 240 37.94 -17.86 10.38
N GLU A 241 37.34 -16.69 10.48
CA GLU A 241 37.98 -15.48 10.99
C GLU A 241 37.21 -14.94 12.20
N ILE A 242 37.89 -14.80 13.34
CA ILE A 242 37.29 -14.30 14.59
C ILE A 242 37.87 -12.93 14.91
N GLU A 243 37.01 -11.99 15.29
CA GLU A 243 37.42 -10.65 15.71
C GLU A 243 37.79 -10.64 17.19
N LEU A 244 39.00 -10.19 17.52
CA LEU A 244 39.53 -10.19 18.90
C LEU A 244 38.71 -9.29 19.84
N ALA A 245 38.06 -8.26 19.30
CA ALA A 245 37.13 -7.41 20.04
C ALA A 245 35.99 -8.24 20.66
N HIS A 246 35.49 -9.26 19.97
CA HIS A 246 34.42 -10.13 20.47
C HIS A 246 34.88 -10.96 21.66
N VAL A 247 36.14 -11.43 21.64
CA VAL A 247 36.74 -12.18 22.74
C VAL A 247 36.78 -11.33 24.02
N GLN A 248 37.23 -10.07 23.92
CA GLN A 248 37.34 -9.17 25.05
C GLN A 248 35.99 -8.84 25.69
N VAL A 249 34.96 -8.63 24.86
CA VAL A 249 33.59 -8.42 25.33
C VAL A 249 33.07 -9.65 26.08
N PHE A 250 33.26 -10.85 25.50
CA PHE A 250 32.78 -12.09 26.10
C PHE A 250 33.47 -12.37 27.45
N LEU A 251 34.78 -12.14 27.53
CA LEU A 251 35.53 -12.22 28.79
C LEU A 251 35.06 -11.19 29.82
N GLY A 252 34.70 -9.99 29.37
CA GLY A 252 34.10 -8.95 30.20
C GLY A 252 32.75 -9.36 30.82
N GLU A 253 31.89 -10.01 30.06
CA GLU A 253 30.61 -10.52 30.57
C GLU A 253 30.83 -11.70 31.53
N LEU A 254 31.72 -12.64 31.19
CA LEU A 254 32.06 -13.74 32.09
C LEU A 254 32.62 -13.24 33.42
N TRP A 255 33.42 -12.17 33.38
CA TRP A 255 33.89 -11.49 34.57
C TRP A 255 32.75 -11.01 35.45
N ASP A 256 31.79 -10.29 34.87
CA ASP A 256 30.62 -9.79 35.58
C ASP A 256 29.77 -10.93 36.17
N ARG A 257 29.58 -12.03 35.42
CA ARG A 257 28.86 -13.23 35.90
C ARG A 257 29.61 -13.98 37.00
N ALA A 258 30.93 -13.86 37.05
CA ALA A 258 31.75 -14.46 38.11
C ALA A 258 31.76 -13.63 39.39
N GLN A 259 31.46 -12.32 39.36
CA GLN A 259 31.48 -11.47 40.56
C GLN A 259 30.63 -12.01 41.74
N PRO A 260 29.40 -12.55 41.53
CA PRO A 260 28.61 -13.16 42.59
C PRO A 260 29.22 -14.44 43.20
N THR A 261 30.15 -15.10 42.51
CA THR A 261 30.83 -16.32 43.03
C THR A 261 31.83 -16.02 44.14
N LYS A 262 32.12 -14.74 44.39
CA LYS A 262 33.03 -14.26 45.42
C LYS A 262 32.56 -14.65 46.83
N LYS A 263 33.11 -15.73 47.38
CA LYS A 263 32.93 -16.12 48.80
C LYS A 263 34.12 -15.64 49.64
N ASN A 264 33.85 -15.05 50.81
CA ASN A 264 34.84 -14.75 51.87
C ASN A 264 36.15 -14.11 51.39
N ASN A 265 36.08 -12.98 50.67
CA ASN A 265 37.24 -12.21 50.20
C ASN A 265 38.17 -12.92 49.19
N GLN A 266 37.79 -14.07 48.62
CA GLN A 266 38.54 -14.71 47.55
C GLN A 266 38.36 -13.99 46.21
N LEU A 267 39.25 -14.24 45.25
CA LEU A 267 39.02 -13.77 43.87
C LEU A 267 37.86 -14.58 43.25
N PRO A 268 36.96 -13.94 42.50
CA PRO A 268 35.93 -14.65 41.73
C PRO A 268 36.54 -15.66 40.75
N VAL A 269 35.77 -16.70 40.43
CA VAL A 269 36.22 -17.84 39.63
C VAL A 269 35.53 -17.83 38.28
N LEU A 270 36.31 -17.79 37.20
CA LEU A 270 35.86 -18.03 35.84
C LEU A 270 35.84 -19.54 35.56
N SER A 271 34.70 -20.06 35.13
CA SER A 271 34.53 -21.46 34.73
C SER A 271 33.64 -21.58 33.50
N ALA A 272 33.72 -22.72 32.81
CA ALA A 272 32.88 -23.00 31.65
C ALA A 272 31.37 -23.05 32.00
N GLU A 273 31.02 -23.31 33.27
CA GLU A 273 29.62 -23.34 33.74
C GLU A 273 28.94 -21.97 33.71
N LEU A 274 29.72 -20.88 33.69
CA LEU A 274 29.19 -19.52 33.52
C LEU A 274 28.73 -19.21 32.09
N ILE A 275 29.05 -20.10 31.13
CA ILE A 275 28.61 -20.02 29.74
C ILE A 275 27.34 -20.87 29.60
N HIS A 276 26.25 -20.22 29.23
CA HIS A 276 24.96 -20.87 29.02
C HIS A 276 24.83 -21.41 27.60
N ASP A 277 23.96 -22.40 27.39
CA ASP A 277 23.79 -23.03 26.07
C ASP A 277 23.33 -22.04 24.99
N ASN A 278 22.49 -21.08 25.36
CA ASN A 278 21.97 -20.04 24.47
C ASN A 278 22.88 -18.80 24.40
N ASP A 279 24.05 -18.79 25.05
CA ASP A 279 24.98 -17.68 24.89
C ASP A 279 25.54 -17.66 23.47
N ASP A 280 25.24 -16.60 22.75
CA ASP A 280 25.98 -16.14 21.60
C ASP A 280 26.50 -14.72 21.87
N LEU A 281 27.35 -14.22 20.98
CA LEU A 281 27.91 -12.88 21.13
C LEU A 281 26.84 -11.78 21.16
N GLU A 282 25.77 -11.93 20.37
CA GLU A 282 24.67 -10.95 20.30
C GLU A 282 23.92 -10.89 21.64
N GLY A 283 23.57 -12.04 22.22
CA GLY A 283 22.92 -12.14 23.53
C GLY A 283 23.80 -11.67 24.69
N VAL A 284 25.11 -11.91 24.62
CA VAL A 284 26.08 -11.36 25.60
C VAL A 284 26.13 -9.83 25.53
N LEU A 285 26.25 -9.27 24.32
CA LEU A 285 26.23 -7.81 24.13
C LEU A 285 24.88 -7.19 24.49
N GLU A 286 23.77 -7.89 24.25
CA GLU A 286 22.44 -7.48 24.65
C GLU A 286 22.31 -7.41 26.17
N SER A 287 22.77 -8.44 26.89
CA SER A 287 22.80 -8.46 28.36
C SER A 287 23.62 -7.30 28.91
N PHE A 288 24.83 -7.12 28.38
CA PHE A 288 25.71 -6.02 28.73
C PHE A 288 25.03 -4.66 28.49
N LEU A 289 24.51 -4.42 27.28
CA LEU A 289 23.86 -3.17 26.92
C LEU A 289 22.66 -2.87 27.84
N LYS A 290 21.77 -3.84 28.07
CA LYS A 290 20.60 -3.68 28.94
C LYS A 290 21.00 -3.33 30.37
N LYS A 291 22.04 -3.99 30.90
CA LYS A 291 22.58 -3.69 32.23
C LYS A 291 23.11 -2.26 32.31
N GLN A 292 23.94 -1.85 31.36
CA GLN A 292 24.52 -0.51 31.33
C GLN A 292 23.45 0.57 31.16
N ILE A 293 22.47 0.38 30.26
CA ILE A 293 21.35 1.31 30.08
C ILE A 293 20.56 1.44 31.39
N LYS A 294 20.20 0.33 32.04
CA LYS A 294 19.41 0.35 33.27
C LYS A 294 20.11 1.11 34.41
N GLU A 295 21.44 1.00 34.48
CA GLU A 295 22.24 1.76 35.46
C GLU A 295 22.29 3.26 35.13
N LEU A 296 22.36 3.63 33.85
CA LEU A 296 22.33 5.03 33.43
C LEU A 296 20.93 5.64 33.56
N GLU A 297 19.87 4.86 33.39
CA GLU A 297 18.48 5.33 33.50
C GLU A 297 18.14 5.87 34.91
N SER A 298 18.78 5.35 35.97
CA SER A 298 18.56 5.88 37.33
C SER A 298 18.96 7.35 37.43
N ASP A 299 20.03 7.71 36.73
CA ASP A 299 20.73 8.98 36.86
C ASP A 299 20.27 9.99 35.81
N TYR A 300 20.04 9.54 34.57
CA TYR A 300 19.76 10.41 33.43
C TYR A 300 18.26 10.42 33.04
N GLY A 301 17.50 9.40 33.44
CA GLY A 301 16.07 9.27 33.11
C GLY A 301 15.78 8.02 32.27
N GLU A 302 14.54 7.54 32.36
CA GLU A 302 14.08 6.35 31.64
C GLU A 302 14.21 6.56 30.13
N LYS A 303 14.69 5.55 29.39
CA LYS A 303 14.93 5.55 27.94
C LYS A 303 15.97 6.56 27.43
N VAL A 304 16.39 7.56 28.20
CA VAL A 304 17.35 8.62 27.75
C VAL A 304 18.65 8.02 27.19
N PRO A 305 19.33 7.06 27.85
CA PRO A 305 20.56 6.49 27.31
C PRO A 305 20.31 5.72 26.00
N LEU A 306 19.21 4.97 25.91
CA LEU A 306 18.87 4.21 24.72
C LEU A 306 18.48 5.12 23.54
N GLU A 307 17.75 6.20 23.80
CA GLU A 307 17.38 7.23 22.81
C GLU A 307 18.62 7.91 22.21
N LEU A 308 19.59 8.22 23.08
CA LEU A 308 20.85 8.82 22.65
C LEU A 308 21.69 7.85 21.81
N LEU A 309 21.76 6.57 22.18
CA LEU A 309 22.42 5.54 21.37
C LEU A 309 21.68 5.28 20.05
N ALA A 310 20.35 5.34 20.05
CA ALA A 310 19.52 5.19 18.86
C ALA A 310 19.81 6.29 17.82
N ALA A 311 20.10 7.51 18.27
CA ALA A 311 20.48 8.61 17.37
C ALA A 311 21.84 8.38 16.67
N MET A 312 22.68 7.48 17.19
CA MET A 312 24.00 7.13 16.63
C MET A 312 23.95 5.90 15.70
N ILE A 313 22.77 5.43 15.31
CA ILE A 313 22.61 4.32 14.36
C ILE A 313 21.69 4.70 13.20
N SER A 314 21.93 4.09 12.05
CA SER A 314 21.05 4.19 10.89
C SER A 314 19.84 3.25 11.02
N GLU A 315 18.86 3.41 10.13
CA GLU A 315 17.74 2.46 9.95
C GLU A 315 18.20 1.01 9.68
N ARG A 316 19.41 0.84 9.15
CA ARG A 316 20.02 -0.48 8.88
C ARG A 316 20.88 -0.96 10.05
N PHE A 317 20.80 -0.30 11.20
CA PHE A 317 21.57 -0.56 12.41
C PHE A 317 23.08 -0.50 12.19
N THR A 318 23.51 0.41 11.33
CA THR A 318 24.93 0.73 11.14
C THR A 318 25.30 1.99 11.91
N LYS A 319 26.54 2.10 12.34
CA LYS A 319 27.02 3.26 13.10
C LYS A 319 26.90 4.56 12.31
N LEU A 320 26.53 5.63 13.00
CA LEU A 320 26.57 7.02 12.55
C LEU A 320 27.48 7.84 13.47
N GLN A 321 28.13 8.84 12.89
CA GLN A 321 28.92 9.83 13.62
C GLN A 321 28.06 11.06 13.85
N VAL A 322 27.90 11.46 15.11
CA VAL A 322 26.96 12.51 15.50
C VAL A 322 27.60 13.44 16.50
N SER A 323 27.48 14.76 16.31
CA SER A 323 27.99 15.74 17.26
C SER A 323 27.08 15.84 18.50
N GLU A 324 27.63 16.33 19.63
CA GLU A 324 26.85 16.57 20.85
C GLU A 324 25.63 17.47 20.58
N ALA A 325 25.80 18.53 19.80
CA ALA A 325 24.73 19.45 19.45
C ALA A 325 23.60 18.76 18.65
N ALA A 326 23.94 17.86 17.73
CA ALA A 326 22.96 17.10 16.98
C ALA A 326 22.21 16.08 17.86
N LEU A 327 22.89 15.43 18.80
CA LEU A 327 22.26 14.52 19.78
C LEU A 327 21.31 15.27 20.71
N GLN A 328 21.72 16.44 21.20
CA GLN A 328 20.89 17.32 22.02
C GLN A 328 19.62 17.74 21.26
N HIS A 329 19.77 18.20 20.02
CA HIS A 329 18.64 18.59 19.17
C HIS A 329 17.70 17.41 18.87
N ASP A 330 18.24 16.21 18.64
CA ASP A 330 17.45 15.00 18.41
C ASP A 330 16.60 14.63 19.65
N LEU A 331 17.18 14.64 20.86
CA LEU A 331 16.43 14.39 22.08
C LEU A 331 15.34 15.46 22.32
N GLU A 332 15.64 16.74 22.08
CA GLU A 332 14.67 17.83 22.18
C GLU A 332 13.51 17.67 21.21
N HIS A 333 13.80 17.34 19.95
CA HIS A 333 12.80 17.04 18.94
C HIS A 333 11.91 15.84 19.34
N LYS A 334 12.51 14.82 19.93
CA LYS A 334 11.82 13.64 20.48
C LYS A 334 11.10 13.91 21.81
N LYS A 335 11.24 15.10 22.39
CA LYS A 335 10.73 15.50 23.72
C LYS A 335 11.24 14.60 24.86
N VAL A 336 12.44 14.08 24.71
CA VAL A 336 13.12 13.26 25.71
C VAL A 336 13.98 14.18 26.57
N VAL A 337 13.66 14.30 27.86
CA VAL A 337 14.35 15.21 28.78
C VAL A 337 15.30 14.42 29.67
N SER A 338 16.60 14.71 29.56
CA SER A 338 17.61 14.19 30.47
C SER A 338 17.61 14.93 31.81
N LYS A 339 17.78 14.21 32.91
CA LYS A 339 17.90 14.77 34.27
C LYS A 339 19.24 15.46 34.53
N LYS A 340 20.29 15.06 33.82
CA LYS A 340 21.66 15.59 33.90
C LYS A 340 22.14 16.03 32.51
N PRO A 341 23.19 16.86 32.40
CA PRO A 341 23.75 17.24 31.11
C PRO A 341 24.09 16.04 30.23
N ILE A 342 23.81 16.14 28.93
CA ILE A 342 24.14 15.07 27.97
C ILE A 342 25.66 14.85 27.89
N ALA A 343 26.47 15.90 28.03
CA ALA A 343 27.93 15.79 28.10
C ALA A 343 28.40 14.77 29.15
N ASP A 344 27.76 14.73 30.32
CA ASP A 344 28.09 13.80 31.39
C ASP A 344 27.70 12.36 31.00
N LEU A 345 26.53 12.19 30.36
CA LEU A 345 26.08 10.89 29.83
C LEU A 345 27.03 10.36 28.75
N LEU A 346 27.46 11.22 27.83
CA LEU A 346 28.42 10.87 26.79
C LEU A 346 29.76 10.41 27.40
N LYS A 347 30.24 11.14 28.41
CA LYS A 347 31.45 10.77 29.14
C LYS A 347 31.29 9.42 29.88
N GLU A 348 30.13 9.16 30.49
CA GLU A 348 29.87 7.86 31.13
C GLU A 348 29.75 6.71 30.10
N LEU A 349 29.08 6.93 28.97
CA LEU A 349 28.98 5.95 27.89
C LEU A 349 30.35 5.64 27.29
N GLU A 350 31.22 6.66 27.17
CA GLU A 350 32.60 6.51 26.74
C GLU A 350 33.42 5.72 27.77
N GLN A 351 33.29 6.02 29.07
CA GLN A 351 33.94 5.27 30.15
C GLN A 351 33.48 3.81 30.21
N ARG A 352 32.19 3.57 29.96
CA ARG A 352 31.56 2.25 29.86
C ARG A 352 31.82 1.57 28.50
N ARG A 353 32.59 2.21 27.61
CA ARG A 353 33.06 1.69 26.31
C ARG A 353 31.97 1.39 25.29
N ILE A 354 30.79 1.99 25.44
CA ILE A 354 29.64 1.82 24.53
C ILE A 354 29.81 2.71 23.29
N ILE A 355 30.34 3.91 23.49
CA ILE A 355 30.62 4.88 22.42
C ILE A 355 32.10 5.25 22.41
N ARG A 356 32.53 5.85 21.31
CA ARG A 356 33.86 6.42 21.14
C ARG A 356 33.79 7.83 20.58
N THR A 357 34.78 8.62 20.95
CA THR A 357 34.94 9.99 20.47
C THR A 357 35.79 10.04 19.20
N ILE A 358 35.33 10.78 18.20
CA ILE A 358 36.02 11.08 16.95
C ILE A 358 36.12 12.60 16.84
N LYS A 359 37.31 13.11 16.56
CA LYS A 359 37.49 14.54 16.26
C LYS A 359 37.33 14.76 14.77
N ALA A 360 36.28 15.48 14.37
CA ALA A 360 36.01 15.85 12.99
C ALA A 360 35.89 17.38 12.93
N GLY A 361 37.02 18.07 12.73
CA GLY A 361 37.04 19.52 12.86
C GLY A 361 37.41 19.99 14.25
N ASP A 362 36.87 21.17 14.55
CA ASP A 362 36.76 21.70 15.90
C ASP A 362 35.60 21.04 16.67
N GLU A 363 34.80 20.21 16.01
CA GLU A 363 33.68 19.50 16.61
C GLU A 363 34.05 18.07 17.03
N THR A 364 33.63 17.74 18.25
CA THR A 364 33.70 16.40 18.81
C THR A 364 32.47 15.62 18.33
N GLN A 365 32.69 14.54 17.60
CA GLN A 365 31.67 13.60 17.17
C GLN A 365 31.74 12.31 17.98
N TYR A 366 30.60 11.66 18.11
CA TYR A 366 30.43 10.42 18.85
C TYR A 366 29.86 9.36 17.93
N GLU A 367 30.35 8.13 18.05
CA GLU A 367 29.75 6.97 17.40
C GLU A 367 29.77 5.76 18.34
N ILE A 368 28.90 4.78 18.07
CA ILE A 368 28.95 3.49 18.78
C ILE A 368 30.28 2.80 18.50
N SER A 369 30.86 2.16 19.51
CA SER A 369 32.20 1.56 19.40
C SER A 369 32.29 0.46 18.32
N HIS A 370 31.23 -0.32 18.08
CA HIS A 370 31.24 -1.48 17.17
C HIS A 370 29.93 -1.72 16.41
N ASP A 371 30.00 -2.36 15.24
CA ASP A 371 28.83 -2.65 14.39
C ASP A 371 27.86 -3.66 15.04
N VAL A 372 28.39 -4.68 15.74
CA VAL A 372 27.52 -5.63 16.49
C VAL A 372 26.78 -4.91 17.62
N LEU A 373 27.41 -3.93 18.27
CA LEU A 373 26.73 -3.14 19.31
C LEU A 373 25.66 -2.23 18.70
N ALA A 374 25.91 -1.66 17.52
CA ALA A 374 24.90 -0.89 16.79
C ALA A 374 23.68 -1.76 16.41
N LEU A 375 23.92 -2.99 15.96
CA LEU A 375 22.87 -3.99 15.72
C LEU A 375 22.07 -4.28 16.99
N VAL A 376 22.75 -4.54 18.11
CA VAL A 376 22.12 -4.84 19.39
C VAL A 376 21.31 -3.63 19.91
N VAL A 377 21.81 -2.40 19.80
CA VAL A 377 21.05 -1.18 20.12
C VAL A 377 19.77 -1.13 19.28
N GLY A 378 19.88 -1.34 17.96
CA GLY A 378 18.74 -1.37 17.03
C GLY A 378 17.68 -2.42 17.37
N GLN A 379 18.11 -3.63 17.73
CA GLN A 379 17.20 -4.70 18.16
C GLN A 379 16.48 -4.36 19.47
N ASN A 380 17.17 -3.67 20.39
CA ASN A 380 16.65 -3.28 21.70
C ASN A 380 15.80 -1.99 21.69
N LEU A 381 15.63 -1.33 20.53
CA LEU A 381 14.71 -0.20 20.43
C LEU A 381 13.28 -0.65 20.78
N THR A 382 12.60 0.14 21.62
CA THR A 382 11.21 -0.12 22.00
C THR A 382 10.28 0.05 20.79
N ASP A 383 9.12 -0.62 20.81
CA ASP A 383 8.12 -0.48 19.73
C ASP A 383 7.68 0.98 19.54
N GLU A 384 7.59 1.74 20.63
CA GLU A 384 7.31 3.17 20.61
C GLU A 384 8.37 3.96 19.83
N MET A 385 9.66 3.70 20.09
CA MET A 385 10.77 4.34 19.39
C MET A 385 10.77 4.00 17.90
N LYS A 386 10.63 2.70 17.55
CA LYS A 386 10.56 2.22 16.17
C LYS A 386 9.39 2.86 15.41
N MET A 387 8.23 2.95 16.05
CA MET A 387 7.04 3.56 15.44
C MET A 387 7.18 5.07 15.28
N ARG A 388 7.83 5.76 16.23
CA ARG A 388 8.08 7.21 16.15
C ARG A 388 9.06 7.56 15.03
N GLU A 389 10.13 6.78 14.87
CA GLU A 389 11.11 6.97 13.79
C GLU A 389 10.45 6.74 12.43
N LYS A 390 9.75 5.61 12.27
CA LYS A 390 8.96 5.29 11.08
C LYS A 390 7.90 6.35 10.76
N ALA A 391 7.26 6.94 11.78
CA ALA A 391 6.33 8.04 11.60
C ALA A 391 7.03 9.27 10.99
N GLY A 392 8.23 9.60 11.45
CA GLY A 392 9.05 10.68 10.91
C GLY A 392 9.35 10.51 9.41
N ASP A 393 9.80 9.32 9.00
CA ASP A 393 10.08 9.03 7.59
C ASP A 393 8.83 9.09 6.71
N ILE A 394 7.72 8.53 7.20
CA ILE A 394 6.44 8.60 6.49
C ILE A 394 6.00 10.05 6.35
N TYR A 395 6.10 10.86 7.41
CA TYR A 395 5.74 12.27 7.33
C TYR A 395 6.61 13.03 6.33
N ARG A 396 7.92 12.75 6.24
CA ARG A 396 8.80 13.34 5.22
C ARG A 396 8.30 13.04 3.81
N VAL A 397 7.95 11.79 3.52
CA VAL A 397 7.40 11.40 2.20
C VAL A 397 6.06 12.09 1.90
N TYR A 398 5.18 12.22 2.89
CA TYR A 398 3.87 12.84 2.71
C TYR A 398 3.91 14.38 2.63
N LEU A 399 4.97 15.00 3.17
CA LEU A 399 5.24 16.43 3.03
C LEU A 399 5.54 16.79 1.57
N GLU A 400 6.32 15.96 0.87
CA GLU A 400 6.71 16.18 -0.53
C GLU A 400 5.57 15.90 -1.53
N ARG A 401 4.59 15.09 -1.15
CA ARG A 401 3.49 14.69 -2.05
C ARG A 401 2.61 15.88 -2.41
N LEU A 402 2.41 16.14 -3.70
CA LEU A 402 1.51 17.22 -4.17
C LEU A 402 0.02 16.83 -4.06
N GLY A 403 -0.85 17.82 -3.83
CA GLY A 403 -2.31 17.66 -3.80
C GLY A 403 -2.91 17.26 -2.44
N LEU A 404 -4.24 17.09 -2.40
CA LEU A 404 -4.98 16.68 -1.19
C LEU A 404 -4.86 15.16 -0.95
N PHE A 405 -4.90 14.76 0.32
CA PHE A 405 -4.86 13.36 0.73
C PHE A 405 -6.18 12.65 0.43
N THR A 406 -6.08 11.39 0.03
CA THR A 406 -7.23 10.50 -0.08
C THR A 406 -7.65 9.97 1.29
N LEU A 407 -8.80 9.30 1.37
CA LEU A 407 -9.22 8.66 2.63
C LEU A 407 -8.23 7.58 3.07
N ALA A 408 -7.69 6.80 2.12
CA ALA A 408 -6.69 5.77 2.40
C ALA A 408 -5.38 6.37 2.95
N ASP A 409 -4.96 7.52 2.42
CA ASP A 409 -3.80 8.25 2.93
C ASP A 409 -4.01 8.71 4.39
N ILE A 410 -5.19 9.26 4.68
CA ILE A 410 -5.53 9.70 6.04
C ILE A 410 -5.60 8.51 7.00
N ASP A 411 -6.25 7.42 6.60
CA ASP A 411 -6.36 6.18 7.38
C ASP A 411 -4.97 5.57 7.63
N TYR A 412 -4.06 5.65 6.66
CA TYR A 412 -2.68 5.19 6.79
C TYR A 412 -1.85 6.05 7.76
N LEU A 413 -2.06 7.37 7.78
CA LEU A 413 -1.32 8.29 8.66
C LEU A 413 -1.79 8.23 10.13
N ARG A 414 -3.05 7.87 10.40
CA ARG A 414 -3.64 7.91 11.76
C ARG A 414 -2.87 7.13 12.83
N PRO A 415 -2.44 5.87 12.61
CA PRO A 415 -1.73 5.12 13.64
C PRO A 415 -0.44 5.80 14.12
N PHE A 416 0.25 6.49 13.20
CA PHE A 416 1.53 7.15 13.48
C PHE A 416 1.39 8.42 14.33
N GLN A 417 0.20 9.04 14.35
CA GLN A 417 -0.08 10.23 15.16
C GLN A 417 0.02 9.97 16.67
N GLN A 418 -0.21 8.71 17.08
CA GLN A 418 -0.10 8.30 18.48
C GLN A 418 1.36 8.30 18.95
N SER A 419 2.30 7.99 18.04
CA SER A 419 3.73 7.88 18.35
C SER A 419 4.51 9.17 18.05
N LEU A 420 4.11 9.92 17.03
CA LEU A 420 4.72 11.20 16.67
C LEU A 420 3.64 12.20 16.22
N SER A 421 3.61 13.38 16.85
CA SER A 421 2.71 14.46 16.46
C SER A 421 2.96 14.89 15.01
N LEU A 422 1.88 15.05 14.25
CA LEU A 422 1.96 15.53 12.86
C LEU A 422 2.63 16.91 12.80
N PRO A 423 3.56 17.12 11.84
CA PRO A 423 4.01 18.45 11.47
C PRO A 423 2.82 19.37 11.15
N PRO A 424 2.85 20.65 11.56
CA PRO A 424 1.72 21.57 11.36
C PRO A 424 1.24 21.65 9.91
N VAL A 425 2.16 21.61 8.95
CA VAL A 425 1.86 21.61 7.51
C VAL A 425 1.04 20.39 7.09
N LEU A 426 1.41 19.20 7.58
CA LEU A 426 0.65 17.98 7.29
C LEU A 426 -0.72 17.99 7.98
N GLN A 427 -0.80 18.54 9.19
CA GLN A 427 -2.06 18.64 9.92
C GLN A 427 -3.08 19.51 9.17
N VAL A 428 -2.68 20.71 8.74
CA VAL A 428 -3.55 21.60 7.94
C VAL A 428 -3.98 20.91 6.65
N LYS A 429 -3.05 20.25 5.95
CA LYS A 429 -3.35 19.55 4.70
C LYS A 429 -4.32 18.38 4.91
N MET A 430 -4.18 17.66 6.02
CA MET A 430 -5.09 16.59 6.40
C MET A 430 -6.50 17.12 6.68
N ASP A 431 -6.62 18.23 7.41
CA ASP A 431 -7.90 18.86 7.72
C ASP A 431 -8.64 19.32 6.46
N VAL A 432 -7.94 20.02 5.56
CA VAL A 432 -8.50 20.45 4.26
C VAL A 432 -8.93 19.23 3.42
N SER A 433 -8.15 18.15 3.44
CA SER A 433 -8.47 16.92 2.71
C SER A 433 -9.72 16.23 3.27
N ILE A 434 -9.87 16.17 4.61
CA ILE A 434 -11.06 15.63 5.27
C ILE A 434 -12.30 16.43 4.88
N GLU A 435 -12.22 17.75 4.92
CA GLU A 435 -13.33 18.63 4.55
C GLU A 435 -13.74 18.44 3.08
N PHE A 436 -12.75 18.36 2.18
CA PHE A 436 -12.99 18.10 0.76
C PHE A 436 -13.66 16.74 0.50
N ILE A 437 -13.20 15.68 1.18
CA ILE A 437 -13.79 14.34 1.08
C ILE A 437 -15.24 14.36 1.59
N LYS A 438 -15.48 15.02 2.72
CA LYS A 438 -16.83 15.15 3.31
C LYS A 438 -17.78 15.85 2.33
N LYS A 439 -17.36 16.98 1.75
CA LYS A 439 -18.14 17.72 0.75
C LYS A 439 -18.46 16.87 -0.48
N LYS A 440 -17.48 16.16 -1.05
CA LYS A 440 -17.72 15.24 -2.18
C LYS A 440 -18.72 14.14 -1.83
N ARG A 441 -18.66 13.59 -0.62
CA ARG A 441 -19.59 12.55 -0.15
C ARG A 441 -21.01 13.09 -0.01
N GLU A 442 -21.18 14.30 0.52
CA GLU A 442 -22.47 14.98 0.63
C GLU A 442 -23.08 15.27 -0.75
N GLU A 443 -22.28 15.76 -1.70
CA GLU A 443 -22.70 15.98 -3.09
C GLU A 443 -23.14 14.67 -3.78
N ALA A 444 -22.39 13.58 -3.58
CA ALA A 444 -22.75 12.26 -4.09
C ALA A 444 -24.06 11.75 -3.49
N LEU A 445 -24.24 11.87 -2.17
CA LEU A 445 -25.48 11.52 -1.48
C LEU A 445 -26.66 12.36 -1.97
N ALA A 446 -26.47 13.65 -2.21
CA ALA A 446 -27.50 14.53 -2.76
C ALA A 446 -27.93 14.09 -4.17
N LYS A 447 -26.96 13.74 -5.03
CA LYS A 447 -27.24 13.17 -6.37
C LYS A 447 -28.02 11.86 -6.28
N THR A 448 -27.65 10.96 -5.38
CA THR A 448 -28.35 9.68 -5.17
C THR A 448 -29.77 9.89 -4.65
N ARG A 449 -29.98 10.78 -3.67
CA ARG A 449 -31.32 11.15 -3.19
C ARG A 449 -32.21 11.72 -4.31
N LYS A 450 -31.65 12.57 -5.17
CA LYS A 450 -32.38 13.11 -6.34
C LYS A 450 -32.81 12.00 -7.30
N ARG A 451 -31.93 11.03 -7.59
CA ARG A 451 -32.27 9.85 -8.41
C ARG A 451 -33.37 9.00 -7.77
N LEU A 452 -33.29 8.73 -6.47
CA LEU A 452 -34.31 7.96 -5.76
C LEU A 452 -35.69 8.62 -5.79
N ARG A 453 -35.77 9.96 -5.63
CA ARG A 453 -37.06 10.67 -5.75
C ARG A 453 -37.70 10.47 -7.13
N ILE A 454 -36.91 10.51 -8.20
CA ILE A 454 -37.40 10.28 -9.57
C ILE A 454 -37.95 8.85 -9.70
N VAL A 455 -37.23 7.85 -9.18
CA VAL A 455 -37.68 6.45 -9.21
C VAL A 455 -38.99 6.28 -8.44
N TYR A 456 -39.11 6.83 -7.23
CA TYR A 456 -40.36 6.75 -6.46
C TYR A 456 -41.54 7.44 -7.15
N SER A 457 -41.32 8.59 -7.80
CA SER A 457 -42.38 9.24 -8.57
C SER A 457 -42.86 8.40 -9.76
N LEU A 458 -41.96 7.69 -10.44
CA LEU A 458 -42.32 6.79 -11.54
C LEU A 458 -43.09 5.56 -11.04
N LEU A 459 -42.68 4.98 -9.91
CA LEU A 459 -43.40 3.87 -9.28
C LEU A 459 -44.82 4.28 -8.85
N GLY A 460 -44.97 5.50 -8.30
CA GLY A 460 -46.28 6.06 -7.96
C GLY A 460 -47.20 6.20 -9.17
N LEU A 461 -46.68 6.71 -10.30
CA LEU A 461 -47.43 6.81 -11.56
C LEU A 461 -47.84 5.44 -12.11
N ALA A 462 -46.95 4.45 -12.05
CA ALA A 462 -47.25 3.09 -12.47
C ALA A 462 -48.38 2.47 -11.63
N LEU A 463 -48.38 2.68 -10.31
CA LEU A 463 -49.44 2.19 -9.42
C LEU A 463 -50.80 2.83 -9.76
N ILE A 464 -50.83 4.13 -10.05
CA ILE A 464 -52.06 4.84 -10.46
C ILE A 464 -52.59 4.25 -11.78
N ALA A 465 -51.72 3.97 -12.75
CA ALA A 465 -52.12 3.37 -14.02
C ALA A 465 -52.70 1.96 -13.85
N ILE A 466 -52.12 1.14 -12.95
CA ILE A 466 -52.65 -0.20 -12.64
C ILE A 466 -54.05 -0.10 -12.01
N ILE A 467 -54.25 0.80 -11.04
CA ILE A 467 -55.57 0.99 -10.43
C ILE A 467 -56.60 1.42 -11.47
N ALA A 468 -56.26 2.35 -12.36
CA ALA A 468 -57.13 2.79 -13.44
C ALA A 468 -57.50 1.64 -14.40
N ALA A 469 -56.55 0.78 -14.75
CA ALA A 469 -56.79 -0.38 -15.61
C ALA A 469 -57.77 -1.38 -14.96
N VAL A 470 -57.65 -1.63 -13.65
CA VAL A 470 -58.58 -2.50 -12.91
C VAL A 470 -60.00 -1.92 -12.92
N ILE A 471 -60.15 -0.61 -12.69
CA ILE A 471 -61.48 0.05 -12.72
C ILE A 471 -62.12 -0.08 -14.11
N LEU A 472 -61.34 0.15 -15.18
CA LEU A 472 -61.83 0.01 -16.56
C LEU A 472 -62.27 -1.42 -16.87
N PHE A 473 -61.53 -2.43 -16.39
CA PHE A 473 -61.88 -3.84 -16.58
C PHE A 473 -63.25 -4.18 -15.97
N PHE A 474 -63.49 -3.80 -14.71
CA PHE A 474 -64.78 -4.06 -14.05
C PHE A 474 -65.96 -3.36 -14.74
N ASN A 475 -65.75 -2.14 -15.26
CA ASN A 475 -66.78 -1.42 -16.01
C ASN A 475 -67.14 -2.12 -17.33
N ALA A 476 -66.15 -2.66 -18.04
CA ALA A 476 -66.38 -3.39 -19.29
C ALA A 476 -67.16 -4.70 -19.07
N ASP A 477 -66.86 -5.42 -17.99
CA ASP A 477 -67.53 -6.68 -17.66
C ASP A 477 -69.04 -6.47 -17.36
N LYS A 478 -69.35 -5.41 -16.61
CA LYS A 478 -70.74 -5.01 -16.32
C LYS A 478 -71.56 -4.70 -17.59
N GLN A 479 -70.95 -4.09 -18.60
CA GLN A 479 -71.64 -3.81 -19.87
C GLN A 479 -71.96 -5.08 -20.66
N LYS A 480 -71.07 -6.08 -20.64
CA LYS A 480 -71.33 -7.37 -21.31
C LYS A 480 -72.57 -8.07 -20.76
N GLU A 481 -72.73 -8.07 -19.44
CA GLU A 481 -73.86 -8.74 -18.77
C GLU A 481 -75.22 -8.11 -19.14
N ILE A 482 -75.26 -6.78 -19.25
CA ILE A 482 -76.47 -6.04 -19.66
C ILE A 482 -76.87 -6.39 -21.10
N ALA A 483 -75.90 -6.45 -22.02
CA ALA A 483 -76.15 -6.78 -23.41
C ALA A 483 -76.71 -8.20 -23.60
N GLN A 484 -76.20 -9.19 -22.86
CA GLN A 484 -76.68 -10.57 -22.91
C GLN A 484 -78.14 -10.71 -22.44
N LYS A 485 -78.51 -9.98 -21.38
CA LYS A 485 -79.89 -9.97 -20.87
C LYS A 485 -80.89 -9.39 -21.88
N ALA A 486 -80.50 -8.34 -22.61
CA ALA A 486 -81.34 -7.74 -23.64
C ALA A 486 -81.61 -8.68 -24.83
N LEU A 487 -80.58 -9.41 -25.29
CA LEU A 487 -80.69 -10.35 -26.40
C LEU A 487 -81.68 -11.49 -26.10
N LYS A 488 -81.59 -12.09 -24.91
CA LYS A 488 -82.48 -13.20 -24.51
C LYS A 488 -83.96 -12.79 -24.51
N ARG A 489 -84.26 -11.57 -24.03
CA ARG A 489 -85.62 -11.03 -23.99
C ARG A 489 -86.21 -10.87 -25.39
N ASN A 490 -85.40 -10.47 -26.39
CA ASN A 490 -85.91 -10.25 -27.74
C ASN A 490 -86.24 -11.57 -28.48
N ILE A 491 -85.43 -12.62 -28.25
CA ILE A 491 -85.69 -13.96 -28.80
C ILE A 491 -87.02 -14.51 -28.30
N GLU A 492 -87.26 -14.47 -26.98
CA GLU A 492 -88.50 -14.96 -26.37
C GLU A 492 -89.76 -14.20 -26.85
N PHE A 493 -89.61 -12.94 -27.27
CA PHE A 493 -90.70 -12.13 -27.79
C PHE A 493 -91.03 -12.47 -29.25
N GLN A 494 -90.02 -12.62 -30.11
CA GLN A 494 -90.18 -13.00 -31.52
C GLN A 494 -90.91 -14.35 -31.65
N GLU A 495 -90.53 -15.36 -30.87
CA GLU A 495 -91.19 -16.69 -30.88
C GLU A 495 -92.69 -16.63 -30.56
N LYS A 496 -93.13 -15.65 -29.75
CA LYS A 496 -94.54 -15.49 -29.39
C LYS A 496 -95.36 -14.73 -30.42
N ALA A 497 -94.73 -13.90 -31.26
CA ALA A 497 -95.40 -12.97 -32.16
C ALA A 497 -95.47 -13.48 -33.61
N VAL A 498 -94.37 -14.05 -34.12
CA VAL A 498 -94.25 -14.51 -35.52
C VAL A 498 -95.24 -15.64 -35.83
N GLY A 499 -95.89 -15.56 -36.99
CA GLY A 499 -96.90 -16.51 -37.48
C GLY A 499 -98.34 -16.18 -37.07
N LYS A 500 -98.56 -15.21 -36.16
CA LYS A 500 -99.91 -14.77 -35.78
C LYS A 500 -100.50 -13.77 -36.78
N LYS A 501 -101.82 -13.83 -36.94
CA LYS A 501 -102.57 -12.80 -37.68
C LYS A 501 -102.68 -11.53 -36.85
N TYR A 502 -102.34 -10.39 -37.45
CA TYR A 502 -102.43 -9.07 -36.84
C TYR A 502 -102.65 -8.01 -37.93
N LYS A 503 -103.57 -7.07 -37.69
CA LYS A 503 -103.88 -5.94 -38.59
C LYS A 503 -103.98 -6.33 -40.08
N GLY A 504 -104.70 -7.43 -40.37
CA GLY A 504 -104.99 -7.85 -41.74
C GLY A 504 -103.86 -8.59 -42.47
N GLY A 505 -102.84 -9.07 -41.76
CA GLY A 505 -101.79 -9.93 -42.32
C GLY A 505 -101.14 -10.82 -41.27
N ILE A 506 -100.04 -11.49 -41.62
CA ILE A 506 -99.29 -12.41 -40.76
C ILE A 506 -97.97 -11.75 -40.33
N ILE A 507 -97.73 -11.67 -39.01
CA ILE A 507 -96.47 -11.12 -38.47
C ILE A 507 -95.33 -12.06 -38.84
N PHE A 508 -94.28 -11.52 -39.47
CA PHE A 508 -93.07 -12.29 -39.82
C PHE A 508 -91.80 -11.73 -39.17
N TYR A 509 -91.91 -10.62 -38.44
CA TYR A 509 -90.85 -10.00 -37.62
C TYR A 509 -91.46 -9.10 -36.53
N SER A 510 -90.90 -9.11 -35.31
CA SER A 510 -91.32 -8.17 -34.24
C SER A 510 -90.23 -7.90 -33.18
N ASP A 511 -89.74 -6.67 -33.09
CA ASP A 511 -88.73 -6.25 -32.12
C ASP A 511 -89.36 -5.68 -30.84
N SER A 512 -89.10 -6.32 -29.70
CA SER A 512 -89.58 -5.87 -28.38
C SER A 512 -88.92 -4.59 -27.87
N ALA A 513 -87.74 -4.24 -28.38
CA ALA A 513 -86.96 -3.11 -27.90
C ALA A 513 -87.38 -1.78 -28.56
N SER A 514 -87.80 -1.83 -29.83
CA SER A 514 -88.14 -0.64 -30.62
C SER A 514 -89.64 -0.54 -30.95
N GLU A 515 -90.47 -1.44 -30.43
CA GLU A 515 -91.92 -1.55 -30.73
C GLU A 515 -92.22 -1.60 -32.24
N HIS A 516 -91.35 -2.24 -33.02
CA HIS A 516 -91.44 -2.27 -34.49
C HIS A 516 -91.66 -3.70 -35.00
N GLY A 517 -92.54 -3.88 -35.99
CA GLY A 517 -92.76 -5.19 -36.61
C GLY A 517 -93.08 -5.13 -38.10
N LEU A 518 -93.00 -6.28 -38.76
CA LEU A 518 -93.36 -6.44 -40.17
C LEU A 518 -94.44 -7.51 -40.35
N ILE A 519 -95.39 -7.22 -41.23
CA ILE A 519 -96.56 -8.03 -41.53
C ILE A 519 -96.59 -8.32 -43.04
N ALA A 520 -96.84 -9.58 -43.41
CA ALA A 520 -97.07 -9.98 -44.78
C ALA A 520 -98.57 -10.10 -45.04
N ALA A 521 -99.02 -9.76 -46.25
CA ALA A 521 -100.40 -9.97 -46.66
C ALA A 521 -100.78 -11.45 -46.53
N GLU A 522 -102.06 -11.74 -46.26
CA GLU A 522 -102.49 -13.14 -46.07
C GLU A 522 -102.50 -13.95 -47.36
N ASN A 523 -102.61 -13.30 -48.52
CA ASN A 523 -102.62 -13.94 -49.83
C ASN A 523 -101.75 -13.18 -50.84
N ASP A 524 -101.32 -13.88 -51.90
CA ASP A 524 -100.65 -13.26 -53.06
C ASP A 524 -101.61 -12.28 -53.74
N LEU A 525 -101.07 -11.22 -54.35
CA LEU A 525 -101.88 -10.24 -55.05
C LEU A 525 -102.46 -10.81 -56.34
N GLY A 526 -103.77 -10.66 -56.55
CA GLY A 526 -104.43 -10.99 -57.82
C GLY A 526 -105.82 -11.57 -57.66
N SER A 527 -106.55 -11.61 -58.77
CA SER A 527 -107.93 -12.12 -58.81
C SER A 527 -107.98 -13.66 -58.91
N THR A 528 -106.86 -14.30 -59.24
CA THR A 528 -106.72 -15.75 -59.40
C THR A 528 -105.46 -16.25 -58.71
N LYS A 529 -105.41 -17.54 -58.36
CA LYS A 529 -104.25 -18.16 -57.70
C LYS A 529 -102.96 -18.14 -58.54
N ASP A 530 -103.05 -17.92 -59.85
CA ASP A 530 -101.91 -17.91 -60.78
C ASP A 530 -101.56 -16.50 -61.27
N SER A 531 -102.03 -15.45 -60.58
CA SER A 531 -101.72 -14.08 -60.95
C SER A 531 -100.24 -13.77 -60.75
N VAL A 532 -99.57 -13.42 -61.85
CA VAL A 532 -98.17 -12.97 -61.91
C VAL A 532 -98.10 -11.61 -62.58
N TYR A 533 -97.08 -10.82 -62.24
CA TYR A 533 -96.91 -9.43 -62.72
C TYR A 533 -95.48 -9.20 -63.14
N ASN A 534 -95.26 -8.32 -64.13
CA ASN A 534 -93.92 -7.76 -64.35
C ASN A 534 -93.51 -6.88 -63.16
N TRP A 535 -92.23 -6.51 -63.09
CA TRP A 535 -91.71 -5.85 -61.90
C TRP A 535 -92.34 -4.47 -61.63
N ILE A 536 -92.60 -3.69 -62.69
CA ILE A 536 -93.21 -2.37 -62.60
C ILE A 536 -94.67 -2.48 -62.13
N GLU A 537 -95.42 -3.44 -62.68
CA GLU A 537 -96.77 -3.76 -62.24
C GLU A 537 -96.81 -4.23 -60.78
N ALA A 538 -95.84 -5.05 -60.35
CA ALA A 538 -95.73 -5.52 -58.98
C ALA A 538 -95.54 -4.37 -57.98
N MET A 539 -94.62 -3.44 -58.27
CA MET A 539 -94.40 -2.22 -57.48
C MET A 539 -95.67 -1.38 -57.42
N ASN A 540 -96.24 -1.04 -58.58
CA ASN A 540 -97.44 -0.21 -58.66
C ASN A 540 -98.64 -0.84 -57.95
N LYS A 541 -98.78 -2.17 -58.01
CA LYS A 541 -99.87 -2.87 -57.31
C LYS A 541 -99.73 -2.80 -55.81
N CYS A 542 -98.52 -2.97 -55.26
CA CYS A 542 -98.28 -2.83 -53.83
C CYS A 542 -98.51 -1.39 -53.37
N ASP A 543 -97.93 -0.41 -54.06
CA ASP A 543 -97.97 1.01 -53.66
C ASP A 543 -99.39 1.60 -53.67
N ASN A 544 -100.29 1.03 -54.48
CA ASN A 544 -101.70 1.44 -54.55
C ASN A 544 -102.65 0.45 -53.85
N LEU A 545 -102.11 -0.51 -53.09
CA LEU A 545 -102.91 -1.56 -52.47
C LEU A 545 -103.63 -1.05 -51.22
N ILE A 546 -104.96 -1.06 -51.24
CA ILE A 546 -105.78 -0.95 -50.03
C ILE A 546 -106.28 -2.35 -49.66
N LEU A 547 -105.69 -2.94 -48.62
CA LEU A 547 -106.02 -4.29 -48.16
C LEU A 547 -106.30 -4.27 -46.65
N ASN A 548 -107.45 -4.82 -46.26
CA ASN A 548 -107.90 -4.92 -44.85
C ASN A 548 -107.93 -3.56 -44.10
N GLY A 549 -108.20 -2.47 -44.82
CA GLY A 549 -108.28 -1.11 -44.26
C GLY A 549 -106.95 -0.37 -44.16
N TYR A 550 -105.87 -0.90 -44.75
CA TYR A 550 -104.54 -0.28 -44.76
C TYR A 550 -104.07 -0.03 -46.20
N ASP A 551 -103.45 1.12 -46.42
CA ASP A 551 -102.96 1.64 -47.69
C ASP A 551 -101.42 1.82 -47.72
N ASP A 552 -100.72 1.33 -46.69
CA ASP A 552 -99.28 1.45 -46.48
C ASP A 552 -98.51 0.16 -46.83
N TRP A 553 -99.07 -0.65 -47.74
CA TRP A 553 -98.44 -1.86 -48.23
C TRP A 553 -97.36 -1.54 -49.26
N PHE A 554 -96.26 -2.29 -49.24
CA PHE A 554 -95.15 -2.12 -50.17
C PHE A 554 -94.59 -3.47 -50.62
N LEU A 555 -93.88 -3.47 -51.75
CA LEU A 555 -93.20 -4.66 -52.25
C LEU A 555 -91.94 -4.95 -51.39
N PRO A 556 -91.77 -6.16 -50.83
CA PRO A 556 -90.68 -6.46 -49.91
C PRO A 556 -89.29 -6.33 -50.55
N LYS A 557 -88.31 -5.87 -49.77
CA LYS A 557 -86.88 -5.92 -50.17
C LYS A 557 -86.36 -7.36 -50.15
N LEU A 558 -85.18 -7.58 -50.73
CA LEU A 558 -84.64 -8.93 -50.89
C LEU A 558 -84.45 -9.63 -49.54
N ASP A 559 -83.89 -8.91 -48.56
CA ASP A 559 -83.73 -9.42 -47.19
C ASP A 559 -85.08 -9.62 -46.49
N THR A 560 -86.09 -8.81 -46.83
CA THR A 560 -87.45 -8.97 -46.30
C THR A 560 -88.10 -10.23 -46.83
N LEU A 561 -87.96 -10.55 -48.12
CA LEU A 561 -88.40 -11.84 -48.68
C LEU A 561 -87.66 -13.01 -48.03
N LYS A 562 -86.35 -12.88 -47.84
CA LYS A 562 -85.55 -13.90 -47.16
C LYS A 562 -86.04 -14.14 -45.74
N LEU A 563 -86.38 -13.06 -45.04
CA LEU A 563 -86.94 -13.13 -43.70
C LEU A 563 -88.29 -13.84 -43.72
N MET A 564 -89.20 -13.43 -44.60
CA MET A 564 -90.50 -14.09 -44.77
C MET A 564 -90.36 -15.57 -45.06
N TYR A 565 -89.46 -15.97 -45.97
CA TYR A 565 -89.17 -17.38 -46.29
C TYR A 565 -88.75 -18.18 -45.05
N ASN A 566 -87.86 -17.61 -44.23
CA ASN A 566 -87.32 -18.28 -43.03
C ASN A 566 -88.24 -18.23 -41.81
N THR A 567 -89.24 -17.33 -41.76
CA THR A 567 -90.07 -17.14 -40.56
C THR A 567 -91.51 -17.58 -40.73
N ILE A 568 -92.09 -17.40 -41.91
CA ILE A 568 -93.49 -17.76 -42.22
C ILE A 568 -93.64 -18.52 -43.55
N GLY A 569 -92.58 -18.68 -44.33
CA GLY A 569 -92.56 -19.40 -45.59
C GLY A 569 -92.04 -20.84 -45.46
N PRO A 570 -91.75 -21.52 -46.59
CA PRO A 570 -91.34 -22.92 -46.58
C PRO A 570 -90.02 -23.20 -45.84
N GLY A 571 -89.14 -22.21 -45.71
CA GLY A 571 -87.91 -22.31 -44.91
C GLY A 571 -88.13 -22.20 -43.40
N ALA A 572 -89.34 -21.89 -42.94
CA ALA A 572 -89.63 -21.73 -41.52
C ALA A 572 -89.70 -23.07 -40.78
N ILE A 573 -89.15 -23.09 -39.56
CA ILE A 573 -89.21 -24.24 -38.65
C ILE A 573 -90.65 -24.39 -38.12
N ALA A 574 -91.10 -25.63 -37.90
CA ALA A 574 -92.41 -25.92 -37.32
C ALA A 574 -92.62 -25.16 -35.99
N PRO A 575 -93.82 -24.63 -35.70
CA PRO A 575 -95.09 -24.83 -36.42
C PRO A 575 -95.34 -23.84 -37.57
N ASN A 576 -94.43 -22.91 -37.84
CA ASN A 576 -94.65 -21.82 -38.80
C ASN A 576 -94.32 -22.20 -40.25
N THR A 577 -93.94 -23.46 -40.51
CA THR A 577 -93.59 -23.97 -41.84
C THR A 577 -94.70 -23.65 -42.85
N ASN A 578 -94.39 -22.71 -43.74
CA ASN A 578 -95.26 -22.14 -44.76
C ASN A 578 -96.64 -21.65 -44.26
N ILE A 579 -96.74 -21.14 -43.04
CA ILE A 579 -97.99 -20.57 -42.50
C ILE A 579 -98.49 -19.34 -43.29
N GLY A 580 -97.58 -18.65 -44.00
CA GLY A 580 -97.90 -17.57 -44.92
C GLY A 580 -98.60 -18.02 -46.21
N GLY A 581 -98.66 -19.33 -46.46
CA GLY A 581 -99.32 -19.91 -47.62
C GLY A 581 -98.68 -19.46 -48.93
N PHE A 582 -97.35 -19.44 -48.98
CA PHE A 582 -96.62 -19.14 -50.21
C PHE A 582 -96.68 -20.32 -51.16
N SER A 583 -96.78 -20.02 -52.45
CA SER A 583 -96.69 -21.02 -53.51
C SER A 583 -95.23 -21.40 -53.75
N SER A 584 -94.98 -22.62 -54.25
CA SER A 584 -93.66 -23.05 -54.73
C SER A 584 -93.37 -22.37 -56.08
N ASP A 585 -93.14 -21.06 -56.01
CA ASP A 585 -92.99 -20.15 -57.14
C ASP A 585 -92.05 -19.00 -56.75
N GLN A 586 -91.73 -18.17 -57.74
CA GLN A 586 -90.85 -17.02 -57.59
C GLN A 586 -91.65 -15.77 -57.18
N TYR A 587 -91.07 -14.97 -56.29
CA TYR A 587 -91.67 -13.77 -55.71
C TYR A 587 -90.80 -12.54 -55.96
N TRP A 588 -91.40 -11.46 -56.47
CA TRP A 588 -90.70 -10.21 -56.74
C TRP A 588 -90.24 -9.50 -55.46
N SER A 589 -89.01 -8.96 -55.51
CA SER A 589 -88.52 -7.98 -54.55
C SER A 589 -88.51 -6.58 -55.14
N SER A 590 -88.65 -5.55 -54.31
CA SER A 590 -88.35 -4.15 -54.67
C SER A 590 -86.85 -3.85 -54.82
N SER A 591 -85.95 -4.79 -54.48
CA SER A 591 -84.51 -4.58 -54.60
C SER A 591 -84.04 -4.79 -56.04
N GLU A 592 -83.37 -3.79 -56.61
CA GLU A 592 -82.80 -3.84 -57.94
C GLU A 592 -81.40 -4.51 -57.95
N SER A 593 -80.95 -5.00 -59.10
CA SER A 593 -79.59 -5.52 -59.22
C SER A 593 -78.57 -4.37 -59.21
N GLU A 594 -77.53 -4.49 -58.38
CA GLU A 594 -76.42 -3.52 -58.35
C GLU A 594 -75.59 -3.52 -59.66
N TYR A 595 -75.66 -4.60 -60.44
CA TYR A 595 -74.84 -4.81 -61.64
C TYR A 595 -75.60 -4.62 -62.96
N TYR A 596 -76.92 -4.78 -62.96
CA TYR A 596 -77.76 -4.79 -64.17
C TYR A 596 -79.01 -3.94 -63.95
N PHE A 597 -79.08 -2.75 -64.57
CA PHE A 597 -80.16 -1.78 -64.35
C PHE A 597 -81.54 -2.25 -64.83
N ASP A 598 -81.57 -3.20 -65.77
CA ASP A 598 -82.76 -3.82 -66.33
C ASP A 598 -83.29 -4.99 -65.49
N LYS A 599 -82.61 -5.33 -64.37
CA LYS A 599 -82.97 -6.48 -63.52
C LYS A 599 -83.37 -6.07 -62.11
N ALA A 600 -84.31 -6.84 -61.55
CA ALA A 600 -84.65 -6.80 -60.15
C ALA A 600 -84.50 -8.17 -59.50
N TRP A 601 -84.32 -8.20 -58.19
CA TRP A 601 -84.21 -9.44 -57.44
C TRP A 601 -85.57 -10.08 -57.22
N SER A 602 -85.56 -11.40 -57.13
CA SER A 602 -86.70 -12.20 -56.71
C SER A 602 -86.20 -13.39 -55.90
N GLN A 603 -87.11 -14.07 -55.23
CA GLN A 603 -86.79 -15.26 -54.45
C GLN A 603 -87.75 -16.39 -54.82
N TYR A 604 -87.20 -17.57 -55.09
CA TYR A 604 -87.95 -18.82 -55.16
C TYR A 604 -88.35 -19.25 -53.75
N PHE A 605 -89.62 -19.49 -53.53
CA PHE A 605 -90.13 -19.96 -52.25
C PHE A 605 -90.12 -21.49 -52.13
N ASP A 606 -89.71 -22.22 -53.16
CA ASP A 606 -89.47 -23.67 -53.07
C ASP A 606 -88.23 -24.00 -52.23
N ASP A 607 -87.11 -23.33 -52.50
CA ASP A 607 -85.79 -23.63 -51.94
C ASP A 607 -85.10 -22.40 -51.31
N GLY A 608 -85.69 -21.21 -51.44
CA GLY A 608 -85.13 -19.95 -50.95
C GLY A 608 -84.08 -19.33 -51.88
N TYR A 609 -83.87 -19.87 -53.08
CA TYR A 609 -82.89 -19.37 -54.03
C TYR A 609 -83.25 -17.95 -54.50
N GLN A 610 -82.26 -17.07 -54.56
CA GLN A 610 -82.43 -15.67 -54.96
C GLN A 610 -81.66 -15.41 -56.26
N ASN A 611 -82.32 -14.74 -57.21
CA ASN A 611 -81.74 -14.40 -58.51
C ASN A 611 -82.25 -13.05 -59.02
N GLY A 612 -81.43 -12.43 -59.88
CA GLY A 612 -81.78 -11.20 -60.60
C GLY A 612 -82.41 -11.53 -61.94
N ASN A 613 -83.61 -11.00 -62.20
CA ASN A 613 -84.40 -11.28 -63.39
C ASN A 613 -84.77 -9.98 -64.12
N PRO A 614 -84.89 -10.01 -65.46
CA PRO A 614 -85.33 -8.84 -66.24
C PRO A 614 -86.67 -8.29 -65.75
N LYS A 615 -86.76 -6.98 -65.57
CA LYS A 615 -87.94 -6.28 -65.03
C LYS A 615 -89.16 -6.38 -65.96
N ASP A 616 -88.92 -6.32 -67.26
CA ASP A 616 -89.97 -6.20 -68.28
C ASP A 616 -90.39 -7.55 -68.89
N ASP A 617 -89.46 -8.51 -68.98
CA ASP A 617 -89.68 -9.81 -69.65
C ASP A 617 -90.02 -10.97 -68.68
N SER A 618 -90.00 -10.73 -67.36
CA SER A 618 -90.30 -11.75 -66.35
C SER A 618 -91.55 -11.38 -65.56
N THR A 619 -92.40 -12.36 -65.28
CA THR A 619 -93.61 -12.17 -64.46
C THR A 619 -93.61 -13.11 -63.26
N PHE A 620 -93.69 -12.57 -62.05
CA PHE A 620 -93.64 -13.36 -60.81
C PHE A 620 -94.76 -12.98 -59.83
N ARG A 621 -94.92 -13.79 -58.79
CA ARG A 621 -95.90 -13.55 -57.73
C ARG A 621 -95.49 -12.37 -56.86
N VAL A 622 -96.49 -11.79 -56.20
CA VAL A 622 -96.29 -10.62 -55.33
C VAL A 622 -96.99 -10.87 -54.01
N ARG A 623 -96.23 -10.77 -52.92
CA ARG A 623 -96.76 -10.73 -51.56
C ARG A 623 -96.40 -9.39 -50.92
N ALA A 624 -97.40 -8.52 -50.79
CA ALA A 624 -97.19 -7.22 -50.18
C ALA A 624 -96.87 -7.35 -48.68
N VAL A 625 -96.07 -6.42 -48.17
CA VAL A 625 -95.71 -6.34 -46.76
C VAL A 625 -95.96 -4.93 -46.23
N ARG A 626 -96.07 -4.79 -44.91
CA ARG A 626 -96.16 -3.49 -44.23
C ARG A 626 -95.45 -3.52 -42.88
N ALA A 627 -95.10 -2.35 -42.38
CA ALA A 627 -94.55 -2.18 -41.04
C ALA A 627 -95.64 -1.74 -40.04
N PHE A 628 -95.43 -2.01 -38.75
CA PHE A 628 -96.29 -1.50 -37.67
C PHE A 628 -95.51 -1.13 -36.42
#